data_AF-A0A3D5TRF5-F1
#
_entry.id   AF-A0A3D5TRF5-F1
#
_cell.length_a   1.000
_cell.length_b   1.000
_cell.length_c   1.000
_cell.angle_alpha   90.00
_cell.angle_beta   90.00
_cell.angle_gamma   90.00
#
_symmetry.space_group_name_H-M   'P 1'
#
loop_
_entity.id
_entity.type
_entity.pdbx_description
1 polymer ?
#
loop_
_entity_poly.entity_id
_entity_poly.type
_entity_poly.pdbx_seq_one_letter_code
_entity_poly.pdbx_strand_id
1 'polypeptide(L)'
;MQSVKSLILRNDFAYIKDMFIYFLSLCLFVVIFRLTHDRRKIKSRNPLAESAKKEYNIRYIEGLCALDIRTDPCAATLIIQHSNSSKMRLLSLPGLIFKGGFILSVDLHCHTKLSNSSMGIDDLIMLAKKRGVDTISITDHDCQAGSVRGRIIAARRGVTVVPGVELSASDAETGRQVHILGYFCDSPDRLEELCHKNNAARKKAGQYMILKAAQRYPISAELVMKCAAGSTGIFEEHIMHALVECGITQDFHGEIYDELFNPESPKNIVVEPKFIGVKEVIDAIHGAGGIAVLAHPYKYNSVPGLDRYVEYGIDGIEVWCPSSSEEQQKDMLDYAKSHKLLAIGGSDFSGMYNRGTVSIGDFNTPAADFKALSDYKAMLKKRAK
;
A
#
# COMPACT_ATOMS: atom_id res chain seq x y z
N MET A 1 -0.37 17.42 -51.48
CA MET A 1 -1.15 18.43 -50.72
C MET A 1 -2.09 17.66 -49.81
N GLN A 2 -2.11 17.70 -48.49
CA GLN A 2 -1.42 18.30 -47.33
C GLN A 2 -1.79 17.28 -46.21
N SER A 3 -1.10 17.01 -45.12
CA SER A 3 0.03 17.58 -44.41
C SER A 3 0.41 16.57 -43.32
N VAL A 4 1.71 16.43 -43.10
CA VAL A 4 2.37 16.28 -41.79
C VAL A 4 1.48 16.70 -40.61
N LYS A 5 1.01 15.74 -39.78
CA LYS A 5 0.85 15.81 -38.30
C LYS A 5 0.19 14.53 -37.75
N SER A 6 0.76 14.04 -36.65
CA SER A 6 0.24 13.03 -35.71
C SER A 6 0.04 11.59 -36.19
N LEU A 7 1.13 10.84 -36.26
CA LEU A 7 1.12 9.41 -35.98
C LEU A 7 1.56 9.20 -34.52
N ILE A 8 0.71 9.62 -33.58
CA ILE A 8 0.86 9.36 -32.14
C ILE A 8 -0.55 9.10 -31.56
N LEU A 9 -0.74 7.87 -31.07
CA LEU A 9 -1.68 7.42 -30.01
C LEU A 9 -3.18 7.68 -30.18
N ARG A 10 -3.99 6.60 -30.07
CA ARG A 10 -5.38 6.50 -29.53
C ARG A 10 -6.05 5.23 -30.09
N ASN A 11 -6.85 4.42 -29.42
CA ASN A 11 -7.23 4.21 -28.02
C ASN A 11 -8.31 3.10 -28.07
N ASP A 12 -8.06 1.92 -27.49
CA ASP A 12 -9.07 0.86 -27.29
C ASP A 12 -9.98 1.20 -26.09
N PHE A 13 -10.85 2.18 -26.29
CA PHE A 13 -11.86 2.63 -25.31
C PHE A 13 -13.30 2.22 -25.68
N ALA A 14 -13.49 1.47 -26.78
CA ALA A 14 -14.81 1.14 -27.29
C ALA A 14 -15.52 0.05 -26.46
N TYR A 15 -14.82 -0.99 -26.03
CA TYR A 15 -15.43 -2.15 -25.35
C TYR A 15 -15.93 -1.87 -23.93
N ILE A 16 -15.27 -0.97 -23.19
CA ILE A 16 -15.70 -0.58 -21.83
C ILE A 16 -16.92 0.34 -21.88
N LYS A 17 -17.03 1.18 -22.93
CA LYS A 17 -18.19 2.05 -23.14
C LYS A 17 -19.48 1.25 -23.34
N ASP A 18 -19.41 0.16 -24.10
CA ASP A 18 -20.62 -0.62 -24.43
C ASP A 18 -21.17 -1.39 -23.22
N MET A 19 -20.31 -1.87 -22.32
CA MET A 19 -20.74 -2.52 -21.08
C MET A 19 -21.34 -1.51 -20.08
N PHE A 20 -20.76 -0.31 -20.01
CA PHE A 20 -21.25 0.79 -19.18
C PHE A 20 -22.58 1.35 -19.71
N ILE A 21 -22.74 1.45 -21.03
CA ILE A 21 -23.99 1.82 -21.68
C ILE A 21 -25.05 0.75 -21.47
N TYR A 22 -24.71 -0.55 -21.51
CA TYR A 22 -25.64 -1.63 -21.18
C TYR A 22 -26.12 -1.56 -19.72
N PHE A 23 -25.20 -1.30 -18.79
CA PHE A 23 -25.53 -1.16 -17.37
C PHE A 23 -26.36 0.10 -17.09
N LEU A 24 -26.00 1.24 -17.71
CA LEU A 24 -26.81 2.45 -17.66
C LEU A 24 -28.18 2.24 -18.31
N SER A 25 -28.27 1.51 -19.42
CA SER A 25 -29.53 1.22 -20.10
C SER A 25 -30.41 0.31 -19.26
N LEU A 26 -29.84 -0.66 -18.56
CA LEU A 26 -30.56 -1.53 -17.62
C LEU A 26 -31.08 -0.73 -16.42
N CYS A 27 -30.25 0.15 -15.84
CA CYS A 27 -30.65 1.06 -14.77
C CYS A 27 -31.70 2.08 -15.23
N LEU A 28 -31.55 2.64 -16.43
CA LEU A 28 -32.48 3.61 -17.02
C LEU A 28 -33.82 2.93 -17.39
N PHE A 29 -33.80 1.67 -17.83
CA PHE A 29 -35.01 0.90 -18.13
C PHE A 29 -35.79 0.57 -16.84
N VAL A 30 -35.09 0.21 -15.76
CA VAL A 30 -35.70 0.01 -14.44
C VAL A 30 -36.31 1.31 -13.88
N VAL A 31 -35.70 2.46 -14.18
CA VAL A 31 -36.19 3.78 -13.76
C VAL A 31 -37.36 4.29 -14.62
N ILE A 32 -37.28 4.16 -15.95
CA ILE A 32 -38.35 4.60 -16.86
C ILE A 32 -39.60 3.71 -16.73
N PHE A 33 -39.44 2.40 -16.55
CA PHE A 33 -40.58 1.50 -16.34
C PHE A 33 -41.34 1.79 -15.03
N ARG A 34 -40.66 2.43 -14.06
CA ARG A 34 -41.27 2.88 -12.79
C ARG A 34 -41.97 4.23 -12.89
N LEU A 35 -41.75 5.00 -13.95
CA LEU A 35 -42.21 6.38 -14.08
C LEU A 35 -43.46 6.57 -14.97
N THR A 36 -43.93 5.54 -15.69
CA THR A 36 -45.05 5.72 -16.66
C THR A 36 -46.22 4.75 -16.50
N HIS A 37 -46.72 4.52 -15.29
CA HIS A 37 -48.03 3.89 -15.09
C HIS A 37 -48.93 4.64 -14.08
N ASP A 38 -49.05 5.96 -14.28
CA ASP A 38 -50.31 6.65 -14.01
C ASP A 38 -51.25 6.39 -15.20
N ARG A 39 -52.48 5.95 -14.93
CA ARG A 39 -53.44 5.44 -15.92
C ARG A 39 -53.99 6.56 -16.80
N ARG A 40 -53.23 7.01 -17.80
CA ARG A 40 -53.79 7.64 -19.01
C ARG A 40 -53.12 7.07 -20.25
N LYS A 41 -53.96 6.51 -21.13
CA LYS A 41 -53.62 5.79 -22.38
C LYS A 41 -52.53 6.53 -23.19
N ILE A 42 -51.31 6.00 -23.22
CA ILE A 42 -50.37 6.26 -24.31
C ILE A 42 -50.08 4.92 -24.98
N LYS A 43 -50.61 4.75 -26.19
CA LYS A 43 -50.22 3.67 -27.09
C LYS A 43 -48.80 3.97 -27.59
N SER A 44 -47.79 3.35 -27.01
CA SER A 44 -46.49 3.21 -27.69
C SER A 44 -46.15 1.72 -27.77
N ARG A 45 -46.02 1.22 -29.00
CA ARG A 45 -45.59 -0.14 -29.33
C ARG A 45 -44.07 -0.15 -29.31
N ASN A 46 -43.46 -0.58 -28.21
CA ASN A 46 -42.02 -0.86 -28.17
C ASN A 46 -41.80 -2.39 -28.05
N PRO A 47 -41.27 -3.06 -29.09
CA PRO A 47 -41.15 -4.52 -29.14
C PRO A 47 -40.18 -5.13 -28.12
N LEU A 48 -39.24 -4.35 -27.56
CA LEU A 48 -38.30 -4.82 -26.54
C LEU A 48 -38.99 -5.08 -25.18
N ALA A 49 -40.08 -4.37 -24.89
CA ALA A 49 -40.82 -4.50 -23.64
C ALA A 49 -41.70 -5.77 -23.57
N GLU A 50 -42.11 -6.33 -24.72
CA GLU A 50 -42.88 -7.58 -24.76
C GLU A 50 -42.01 -8.82 -24.52
N SER A 51 -40.74 -8.78 -24.92
CA SER A 51 -39.79 -9.88 -24.67
C SER A 51 -39.46 -10.04 -23.18
N ALA A 52 -39.21 -8.93 -22.48
CA ALA A 52 -38.82 -8.94 -21.06
C ALA A 52 -39.96 -9.38 -20.11
N LYS A 53 -41.23 -9.19 -20.49
CA LYS A 53 -42.40 -9.61 -19.68
C LYS A 53 -42.55 -11.13 -19.59
N LYS A 54 -42.12 -11.88 -20.59
CA LYS A 54 -42.24 -13.35 -20.62
C LYS A 54 -41.18 -14.06 -19.78
N GLU A 55 -40.08 -13.38 -19.45
CA GLU A 55 -38.85 -14.04 -18.99
C GLU A 55 -38.60 -13.89 -17.47
N TYR A 56 -39.09 -12.83 -16.79
CA TYR A 56 -38.63 -12.50 -15.42
C TYR A 56 -39.69 -12.36 -14.30
N ASN A 57 -40.97 -12.66 -14.55
CA ASN A 57 -42.02 -12.83 -13.52
C ASN A 57 -42.03 -11.85 -12.31
N ILE A 58 -42.12 -10.53 -12.55
CA ILE A 58 -41.97 -9.47 -11.51
C ILE A 58 -43.34 -9.00 -10.95
N ARG A 59 -43.48 -8.90 -9.61
CA ARG A 59 -44.66 -8.34 -8.88
C ARG A 59 -44.41 -6.91 -8.34
N TYR A 60 -45.46 -6.10 -8.24
CA TYR A 60 -45.47 -4.63 -8.07
C TYR A 60 -45.54 -4.13 -6.60
N ILE A 61 -44.93 -2.97 -6.27
CA ILE A 61 -45.11 -2.20 -5.01
C ILE A 61 -45.12 -0.67 -5.35
N GLU A 62 -46.10 0.09 -4.87
CA GLU A 62 -46.41 1.49 -5.25
C GLU A 62 -45.65 2.62 -4.50
N GLY A 63 -45.29 3.69 -5.24
CA GLY A 63 -45.14 5.08 -4.76
C GLY A 63 -43.72 5.70 -4.79
N LEU A 64 -43.45 6.71 -5.64
CA LEU A 64 -42.54 7.89 -5.43
C LEU A 64 -42.29 8.73 -6.72
N CYS A 65 -42.19 10.07 -6.58
CA CYS A 65 -42.08 11.09 -7.65
C CYS A 65 -40.64 11.69 -7.81
N ALA A 66 -40.31 12.06 -9.06
CA ALA A 66 -39.21 12.90 -9.59
C ALA A 66 -37.75 12.69 -9.10
N LEU A 67 -36.85 12.37 -10.04
CA LEU A 67 -35.44 12.03 -9.84
C LEU A 67 -34.54 13.02 -10.62
N ASP A 68 -33.62 13.72 -9.96
CA ASP A 68 -32.54 14.50 -10.61
C ASP A 68 -31.21 13.74 -10.43
N ILE A 69 -30.52 13.45 -11.54
CA ILE A 69 -29.29 12.65 -11.58
C ILE A 69 -28.14 13.54 -12.07
N ARG A 70 -27.08 13.67 -11.25
CA ARG A 70 -25.80 14.25 -11.67
C ARG A 70 -24.70 13.20 -11.52
N THR A 71 -23.86 13.08 -12.54
CA THR A 71 -22.70 12.17 -12.59
C THR A 71 -21.41 12.99 -12.61
N ASP A 72 -20.52 12.77 -11.64
CA ASP A 72 -19.15 13.29 -11.65
C ASP A 72 -18.22 12.22 -12.25
N PRO A 73 -17.47 12.51 -13.33
CA PRO A 73 -16.64 11.51 -14.00
C PRO A 73 -15.42 11.02 -13.18
N CYS A 74 -15.09 11.64 -12.04
CA CYS A 74 -13.99 11.18 -11.18
C CYS A 74 -14.42 10.40 -9.92
N ALA A 75 -15.72 10.31 -9.63
CA ALA A 75 -16.25 9.53 -8.53
C ALA A 75 -17.48 8.77 -9.01
N ALA A 76 -17.46 7.44 -8.94
CA ALA A 76 -18.64 6.63 -9.18
C ALA A 76 -19.67 6.86 -8.05
N THR A 77 -20.38 7.99 -8.08
CA THR A 77 -21.37 8.37 -7.07
C THR A 77 -22.61 8.89 -7.78
N LEU A 78 -23.73 8.22 -7.54
CA LEU A 78 -25.06 8.63 -8.00
C LEU A 78 -25.74 9.40 -6.87
N ILE A 79 -26.00 10.70 -7.07
CA ILE A 79 -26.71 11.55 -6.10
C ILE A 79 -28.17 11.69 -6.55
N ILE A 80 -29.11 11.32 -5.69
CA ILE A 80 -30.55 11.51 -5.91
C ILE A 80 -31.04 12.59 -4.94
N GLN A 81 -31.56 13.70 -5.47
CA GLN A 81 -32.05 14.83 -4.67
C GLN A 81 -33.58 14.92 -4.73
N HIS A 82 -34.23 15.07 -3.57
CA HIS A 82 -35.70 15.23 -3.48
C HIS A 82 -36.04 16.72 -3.33
N SER A 83 -36.85 17.28 -4.24
CA SER A 83 -37.00 18.73 -4.40
C SER A 83 -37.90 19.45 -3.38
N ASN A 84 -38.35 18.81 -2.28
CA ASN A 84 -39.33 19.48 -1.40
C ASN A 84 -39.37 19.07 0.09
N SER A 85 -38.27 18.62 0.69
CA SER A 85 -38.21 18.56 2.16
C SER A 85 -36.81 18.72 2.71
N SER A 86 -36.65 19.48 3.79
CA SER A 86 -35.39 19.74 4.50
C SER A 86 -34.82 18.51 5.25
N LYS A 87 -35.29 17.30 4.94
CA LYS A 87 -34.81 16.04 5.52
C LYS A 87 -34.38 15.08 4.42
N MET A 88 -33.07 14.86 4.35
CA MET A 88 -32.45 13.85 3.50
C MET A 88 -32.83 12.46 4.03
N ARG A 89 -33.47 11.62 3.21
CA ARG A 89 -33.64 10.19 3.49
C ARG A 89 -33.02 9.37 2.36
N LEU A 90 -31.96 8.66 2.72
CA LEU A 90 -31.34 7.65 1.87
C LEU A 90 -32.23 6.39 1.91
N LEU A 91 -32.82 6.02 0.78
CA LEU A 91 -33.47 4.71 0.65
C LEU A 91 -32.40 3.69 0.25
N SER A 92 -32.09 2.77 1.16
CA SER A 92 -31.18 1.66 0.92
C SER A 92 -31.77 0.69 -0.11
N LEU A 93 -31.00 0.35 -1.14
CA LEU A 93 -31.10 -0.97 -1.74
C LEU A 93 -30.76 -2.01 -0.66
N PRO A 94 -31.43 -3.17 -0.59
CA PRO A 94 -31.04 -4.23 0.34
C PRO A 94 -29.60 -4.63 -0.01
N GLY A 95 -28.64 -4.25 0.84
CA GLY A 95 -27.22 -4.59 0.68
C GLY A 95 -26.22 -3.43 0.75
N LEU A 96 -26.62 -2.16 0.64
CA LEU A 96 -25.68 -1.02 0.72
C LEU A 96 -26.17 0.05 1.69
N ILE A 97 -25.68 0.00 2.92
CA ILE A 97 -25.86 1.05 3.93
C ILE A 97 -24.72 2.05 3.73
N PHE A 98 -24.95 3.12 2.96
CA PHE A 98 -24.09 4.31 3.01
C PHE A 98 -24.48 5.16 4.22
N LYS A 99 -23.92 4.83 5.39
CA LYS A 99 -23.72 5.85 6.44
C LYS A 99 -22.62 6.77 5.93
N GLY A 100 -22.82 8.10 6.01
CA GLY A 100 -21.84 9.10 5.59
C GLY A 100 -20.50 8.98 6.33
N GLY A 101 -19.66 8.04 5.90
CA GLY A 101 -18.31 7.84 6.37
C GLY A 101 -17.39 7.98 5.18
N PHE A 102 -16.42 8.88 5.28
CA PHE A 102 -15.22 8.80 4.47
C PHE A 102 -14.63 7.40 4.66
N ILE A 103 -14.39 6.66 3.57
CA ILE A 103 -13.60 5.43 3.64
C ILE A 103 -12.17 5.90 3.83
N LEU A 104 -11.65 5.73 5.05
CA LEU A 104 -10.29 6.11 5.39
C LEU A 104 -9.32 5.15 4.69
N SER A 105 -8.47 5.67 3.80
CA SER A 105 -7.37 4.92 3.18
C SER A 105 -6.07 5.13 3.96
N VAL A 106 -5.47 4.02 4.41
CA VAL A 106 -4.32 4.00 5.32
C VAL A 106 -3.27 3.03 4.82
N ASP A 107 -2.06 3.54 4.54
CA ASP A 107 -0.91 2.73 4.13
C ASP A 107 0.22 2.89 5.16
N LEU A 108 0.45 1.87 5.99
CA LEU A 108 1.39 1.98 7.11
C LEU A 108 2.81 1.50 6.80
N HIS A 109 3.14 1.22 5.54
CA HIS A 109 4.47 0.73 5.17
C HIS A 109 4.87 1.27 3.79
N CYS A 110 5.74 2.28 3.77
CA CYS A 110 6.29 2.82 2.53
C CYS A 110 7.65 3.47 2.75
N HIS A 111 8.45 3.50 1.68
CA HIS A 111 9.85 3.90 1.69
C HIS A 111 10.12 5.13 0.82
N THR A 112 11.17 5.86 1.17
CA THR A 112 11.69 7.01 0.43
C THR A 112 13.15 6.82 0.07
N LYS A 113 13.70 7.77 -0.69
CA LYS A 113 15.11 7.78 -1.08
C LYS A 113 16.11 7.79 0.08
N LEU A 114 15.63 7.99 1.31
CA LEU A 114 16.46 7.86 2.51
C LEU A 114 16.82 6.39 2.81
N SER A 115 16.10 5.41 2.26
CA SER A 115 16.42 3.97 2.29
C SER A 115 16.54 3.39 0.87
N ASN A 116 15.74 2.39 0.52
CA ASN A 116 15.78 1.62 -0.72
C ASN A 116 14.64 1.99 -1.68
N SER A 117 14.21 3.24 -1.73
CA SER A 117 13.18 3.70 -2.65
C SER A 117 13.72 4.72 -3.64
N SER A 118 13.13 4.76 -4.83
CA SER A 118 13.52 5.72 -5.86
C SER A 118 12.89 7.11 -5.65
N MET A 119 11.97 7.26 -4.69
CA MET A 119 11.10 8.44 -4.58
C MET A 119 11.45 9.32 -3.38
N GLY A 120 11.45 10.65 -3.57
CA GLY A 120 11.61 11.61 -2.48
C GLY A 120 10.37 11.72 -1.60
N ILE A 121 10.53 12.26 -0.39
CA ILE A 121 9.43 12.45 0.59
C ILE A 121 8.30 13.30 0.00
N ASP A 122 8.63 14.42 -0.66
CA ASP A 122 7.66 15.31 -1.27
C ASP A 122 6.82 14.62 -2.35
N ASP A 123 7.46 13.84 -3.21
CA ASP A 123 6.82 13.13 -4.31
C ASP A 123 5.93 11.99 -3.78
N LEU A 124 6.41 11.26 -2.77
CA LEU A 124 5.64 10.22 -2.08
C LEU A 124 4.33 10.77 -1.50
N ILE A 125 4.41 11.90 -0.79
CA ILE A 125 3.24 12.56 -0.20
C ILE A 125 2.29 13.07 -1.30
N MET A 126 2.81 13.60 -2.41
CA MET A 126 1.97 13.99 -3.54
C MET A 126 1.29 12.80 -4.20
N LEU A 127 1.98 11.67 -4.32
CA LEU A 127 1.43 10.44 -4.86
C LEU A 127 0.29 9.92 -3.98
N ALA A 128 0.51 9.84 -2.66
CA ALA A 128 -0.51 9.47 -1.68
C ALA A 128 -1.77 10.34 -1.82
N LYS A 129 -1.59 11.67 -1.86
CA LYS A 129 -2.69 12.62 -2.06
C LYS A 129 -3.44 12.38 -3.38
N LYS A 130 -2.72 12.20 -4.49
CA LYS A 130 -3.33 11.96 -5.81
C LYS A 130 -4.09 10.64 -5.88
N ARG A 131 -3.66 9.66 -5.11
CA ARG A 131 -4.31 8.34 -4.99
C ARG A 131 -5.44 8.31 -3.96
N GLY A 132 -5.72 9.41 -3.28
CA GLY A 132 -6.76 9.48 -2.25
C GLY A 132 -6.41 8.74 -0.96
N VAL A 133 -5.11 8.55 -0.69
CA VAL A 133 -4.63 7.95 0.56
C VAL A 133 -4.57 9.03 1.64
N ASP A 134 -5.37 8.87 2.69
CA ASP A 134 -5.53 9.87 3.75
C ASP A 134 -4.36 9.84 4.74
N THR A 135 -3.85 8.64 5.03
CA THR A 135 -2.82 8.41 6.03
C THR A 135 -1.73 7.49 5.49
N ILE A 136 -0.48 7.90 5.64
CA ILE A 136 0.68 7.05 5.34
C ILE A 136 1.59 6.92 6.57
N SER A 137 2.45 5.91 6.59
CA SER A 137 3.62 5.88 7.47
C SER A 137 4.88 5.71 6.62
N ILE A 138 5.79 6.68 6.70
CA ILE A 138 7.12 6.57 6.08
C ILE A 138 7.99 5.78 7.04
N THR A 139 8.44 4.61 6.61
CA THR A 139 9.12 3.59 7.42
C THR A 139 10.46 3.22 6.80
N ASP A 140 11.26 4.22 6.42
CA ASP A 140 12.58 4.00 5.81
C ASP A 140 13.43 3.04 6.66
N HIS A 141 14.14 2.11 6.00
CA HIS A 141 15.07 1.19 6.65
C HIS A 141 16.10 1.93 7.50
N ASP A 142 16.14 1.61 8.80
CA ASP A 142 17.13 2.10 9.75
C ASP A 142 17.30 3.63 9.71
N CYS A 143 16.22 4.38 9.42
CA CYS A 143 16.25 5.82 9.24
C CYS A 143 14.93 6.49 9.66
N GLN A 144 15.00 7.37 10.68
CA GLN A 144 13.82 8.11 11.18
C GLN A 144 13.57 9.42 10.41
N ALA A 145 14.56 9.89 9.64
CA ALA A 145 14.52 11.24 9.08
C ALA A 145 13.38 11.44 8.08
N GLY A 146 12.99 10.40 7.35
CA GLY A 146 11.87 10.47 6.39
C GLY A 146 10.54 10.66 7.07
N SER A 147 10.31 9.91 8.15
CA SER A 147 9.10 10.05 8.97
C SER A 147 8.98 11.44 9.61
N VAL A 148 10.07 11.95 10.21
CA VAL A 148 10.11 13.28 10.84
C VAL A 148 9.84 14.40 9.83
N ARG A 149 10.56 14.39 8.70
CA ARG A 149 10.41 15.41 7.66
C ARG A 149 9.06 15.30 6.95
N GLY A 150 8.60 14.08 6.70
CA GLY A 150 7.34 13.78 6.04
C GLY A 150 6.15 14.35 6.78
N ARG A 151 6.12 14.26 8.12
CA ARG A 151 5.06 14.88 8.94
C ARG A 151 4.91 16.38 8.71
N ILE A 152 6.02 17.10 8.60
CA ILE A 152 6.03 18.55 8.38
C ILE A 152 5.50 18.89 6.98
N ILE A 153 5.93 18.13 5.97
CA ILE A 153 5.55 18.33 4.58
C ILE A 153 4.08 17.97 4.35
N ALA A 154 3.63 16.84 4.90
CA ALA A 154 2.29 16.29 4.70
C ALA A 154 1.20 17.13 5.38
N ALA A 155 1.50 17.76 6.52
CA ALA A 155 0.60 18.68 7.21
C ALA A 155 0.11 19.83 6.31
N ARG A 156 0.95 20.28 5.36
CA ARG A 156 0.59 21.33 4.39
C ARG A 156 -0.24 20.81 3.21
N ARG A 157 -0.33 19.49 3.04
CA ARG A 157 -0.89 18.84 1.85
C ARG A 157 -2.16 18.06 2.12
N GLY A 158 -2.58 17.93 3.38
CA GLY A 158 -3.80 17.22 3.78
C GLY A 158 -3.64 15.70 3.77
N VAL A 159 -2.41 15.21 3.94
CA VAL A 159 -2.11 13.79 4.17
C VAL A 159 -1.57 13.68 5.60
N THR A 160 -2.03 12.69 6.35
CA THR A 160 -1.51 12.39 7.68
C THR A 160 -0.30 11.47 7.56
N VAL A 161 0.78 11.77 8.30
CA VAL A 161 1.93 10.88 8.40
C VAL A 161 2.00 10.36 9.83
N VAL A 162 1.84 9.05 9.98
CA VAL A 162 2.08 8.31 11.23
C VAL A 162 3.61 8.19 11.41
N PRO A 163 4.15 8.52 12.60
CA PRO A 163 5.56 8.29 12.90
C PRO A 163 5.88 6.79 12.84
N GLY A 164 6.89 6.43 12.07
CA GLY A 164 7.26 5.06 11.77
C GLY A 164 8.72 4.92 11.35
N VAL A 165 9.26 3.71 11.47
CA VAL A 165 10.56 3.27 10.96
C VAL A 165 10.49 1.77 10.70
N GLU A 166 11.28 1.26 9.76
CA GLU A 166 11.52 -0.18 9.64
C GLU A 166 12.96 -0.48 10.10
N LEU A 167 13.12 -1.22 11.18
CA LEU A 167 14.43 -1.58 11.72
C LEU A 167 14.82 -2.97 11.25
N SER A 168 16.03 -3.08 10.72
CA SER A 168 16.60 -4.38 10.35
C SER A 168 17.09 -5.14 11.56
N ALA A 169 16.83 -6.43 11.58
CA ALA A 169 17.22 -7.35 12.62
C ALA A 169 17.71 -8.67 12.04
N SER A 170 18.36 -9.48 12.88
CA SER A 170 18.70 -10.86 12.58
C SER A 170 18.05 -11.79 13.58
N ASP A 171 17.38 -12.84 13.10
CA ASP A 171 16.91 -13.93 13.96
C ASP A 171 18.12 -14.70 14.52
N ALA A 172 18.17 -14.85 15.84
CA ALA A 172 19.35 -15.39 16.53
C ALA A 172 19.57 -16.89 16.28
N GLU A 173 18.53 -17.64 15.92
CA GLU A 173 18.64 -19.10 15.68
C GLU A 173 19.04 -19.41 14.24
N THR A 174 18.44 -18.69 13.29
CA THR A 174 18.59 -18.96 11.86
C THR A 174 19.62 -18.05 11.19
N GLY A 175 19.95 -16.92 11.82
CA GLY A 175 20.77 -15.85 11.25
C GLY A 175 20.08 -15.07 10.13
N ARG A 176 18.81 -15.36 9.82
CA ARG A 176 18.06 -14.71 8.74
C ARG A 176 17.70 -13.29 9.09
N GLN A 177 17.61 -12.44 8.08
CA GLN A 177 17.11 -11.09 8.21
C GLN A 177 15.63 -11.11 8.63
N VAL A 178 15.26 -10.22 9.55
CA VAL A 178 13.89 -9.97 9.99
C VAL A 178 13.71 -8.47 10.07
N HIS A 179 12.56 -7.96 9.67
CA HIS A 179 12.26 -6.53 9.79
C HIS A 179 11.17 -6.30 10.83
N ILE A 180 11.41 -5.29 11.67
CA ILE A 180 10.46 -4.87 12.71
C ILE A 180 10.11 -3.41 12.44
N LEU A 181 8.83 -3.16 12.21
CA LEU A 181 8.26 -1.83 12.12
C LEU A 181 8.10 -1.25 13.53
N GLY A 182 8.60 -0.03 13.73
CA GLY A 182 8.45 0.72 14.97
C GLY A 182 7.52 1.92 14.76
N TYR A 183 6.33 1.90 15.37
CA TYR A 183 5.37 3.01 15.27
C TYR A 183 5.28 3.84 16.54
N PHE A 184 4.97 5.12 16.38
CA PHE A 184 4.65 6.03 17.48
C PHE A 184 5.69 6.06 18.61
N CYS A 185 6.98 5.95 18.29
CA CYS A 185 8.05 6.14 19.27
C CYS A 185 7.95 7.56 19.88
N ASP A 186 7.86 7.65 21.20
CA ASP A 186 7.78 8.93 21.91
C ASP A 186 9.16 9.61 22.00
N SER A 187 10.24 8.80 22.04
CA SER A 187 11.64 9.25 22.03
C SER A 187 12.39 8.57 20.87
N PRO A 188 12.11 8.95 19.60
CA PRO A 188 12.69 8.29 18.42
C PRO A 188 14.21 8.44 18.31
N ASP A 189 14.79 9.47 18.94
CA ASP A 189 16.24 9.70 19.08
C ASP A 189 16.96 8.52 19.75
N ARG A 190 16.27 7.78 20.63
CA ARG A 190 16.83 6.57 21.26
C ARG A 190 17.15 5.45 20.27
N LEU A 191 16.59 5.48 19.07
CA LEU A 191 16.84 4.49 18.02
C LEU A 191 18.03 4.85 17.13
N GLU A 192 18.57 6.07 17.22
CA GLU A 192 19.64 6.54 16.31
C GLU A 192 20.90 5.68 16.37
N GLU A 193 21.34 5.24 17.55
CA GLU A 193 22.53 4.39 17.68
C GLU A 193 22.32 3.03 16.98
N LEU A 194 21.14 2.43 17.14
CA LEU A 194 20.77 1.17 16.49
C LEU A 194 20.74 1.35 14.97
N CYS A 195 20.07 2.40 14.48
CA CYS A 195 20.05 2.78 13.09
C CYS A 195 21.47 2.97 12.52
N HIS A 196 22.37 3.64 13.24
CA HIS A 196 23.76 3.82 12.80
C HIS A 196 24.53 2.50 12.70
N LYS A 197 24.37 1.60 13.68
CA LYS A 197 25.01 0.27 13.65
C LYS A 197 24.53 -0.56 12.45
N ASN A 198 23.22 -0.60 12.22
CA ASN A 198 22.64 -1.32 11.09
C ASN A 198 23.08 -0.72 9.74
N ASN A 199 23.03 0.60 9.59
CA ASN A 199 23.50 1.27 8.38
C ASN A 199 25.00 1.04 8.12
N ALA A 200 25.84 1.01 9.17
CA ALA A 200 27.26 0.70 9.03
C ALA A 200 27.49 -0.75 8.54
N ALA A 201 26.76 -1.72 9.11
CA ALA A 201 26.79 -3.11 8.66
C ALA A 201 26.32 -3.24 7.20
N ARG A 202 25.20 -2.61 6.84
CA ARG A 202 24.64 -2.59 5.49
C ARG A 202 25.60 -1.95 4.48
N LYS A 203 26.20 -0.80 4.83
CA LYS A 203 27.17 -0.11 3.97
C LYS A 203 28.39 -1.00 3.68
N LYS A 204 28.91 -1.68 4.71
CA LYS A 204 30.02 -2.62 4.55
C LYS A 204 29.65 -3.76 3.62
N ALA A 205 28.50 -4.40 3.83
CA ALA A 205 27.99 -5.46 2.97
C ALA A 205 27.81 -4.98 1.52
N GLY A 206 27.15 -3.84 1.32
CA GLY A 206 26.92 -3.24 0.02
C GLY A 206 28.21 -2.92 -0.74
N GLN A 207 29.26 -2.45 -0.06
CA GLN A 207 30.57 -2.25 -0.68
C GLN A 207 31.17 -3.55 -1.23
N TYR A 208 31.05 -4.66 -0.50
CA TYR A 208 31.49 -5.96 -1.01
C TYR A 208 30.65 -6.42 -2.20
N MET A 209 29.32 -6.23 -2.16
CA MET A 209 28.45 -6.58 -3.28
C MET A 209 28.78 -5.76 -4.53
N ILE A 210 29.05 -4.46 -4.39
CA ILE A 210 29.52 -3.60 -5.49
C ILE A 210 30.80 -4.16 -6.13
N LEU A 211 31.80 -4.52 -5.31
CA LEU A 211 33.06 -5.07 -5.82
C LEU A 211 32.84 -6.39 -6.57
N LYS A 212 32.00 -7.29 -6.05
CA LYS A 212 31.64 -8.54 -6.72
C LYS A 212 30.89 -8.30 -8.03
N ALA A 213 29.97 -7.34 -8.06
CA ALA A 213 29.21 -6.98 -9.26
C ALA A 213 30.11 -6.37 -10.34
N ALA A 214 31.02 -5.47 -9.97
CA ALA A 214 31.98 -4.83 -10.87
C ALA A 214 33.01 -5.81 -11.49
N GLN A 215 33.23 -6.97 -10.88
CA GLN A 215 34.05 -8.03 -11.48
C GLN A 215 33.35 -8.74 -12.65
N ARG A 216 32.04 -8.58 -12.78
CA ARG A 216 31.21 -9.33 -13.75
C ARG A 216 30.52 -8.44 -14.76
N TYR A 217 30.21 -7.20 -14.38
CA TYR A 217 29.53 -6.22 -15.21
C TYR A 217 30.31 -4.91 -15.26
N PRO A 218 30.17 -4.13 -16.35
CA PRO A 218 30.89 -2.88 -16.54
C PRO A 218 30.28 -1.71 -15.72
N ILE A 219 30.07 -1.92 -14.42
CA ILE A 219 29.62 -0.89 -13.48
C ILE A 219 30.77 -0.43 -12.58
N SER A 220 30.78 0.85 -12.24
CA SER A 220 31.74 1.40 -11.29
C SER A 220 31.11 1.59 -9.91
N ALA A 221 31.94 1.56 -8.86
CA ALA A 221 31.48 1.90 -7.51
C ALA A 221 30.91 3.32 -7.46
N GLU A 222 31.48 4.26 -8.21
CA GLU A 222 30.99 5.63 -8.30
C GLU A 222 29.56 5.71 -8.86
N LEU A 223 29.24 4.93 -9.91
CA LEU A 223 27.90 4.88 -10.47
C LEU A 223 26.89 4.34 -9.46
N VAL A 224 27.22 3.25 -8.76
CA VAL A 224 26.32 2.70 -7.72
C VAL A 224 26.12 3.72 -6.60
N MET A 225 27.17 4.42 -6.17
CA MET A 225 27.05 5.47 -5.16
C MET A 225 26.19 6.65 -5.63
N LYS A 226 26.24 6.99 -6.92
CA LYS A 226 25.35 7.99 -7.53
C LYS A 226 23.89 7.52 -7.52
N CYS A 227 23.63 6.26 -7.84
CA CYS A 227 22.29 5.67 -7.74
C CYS A 227 21.76 5.64 -6.30
N ALA A 228 22.65 5.39 -5.32
CA ALA A 228 22.35 5.43 -3.88
C ALA A 228 22.29 6.85 -3.29
N ALA A 229 22.49 7.91 -4.08
CA ALA A 229 22.63 9.26 -3.55
C ALA A 229 21.35 9.73 -2.83
N GLY A 230 21.49 10.02 -1.53
CA GLY A 230 20.38 10.40 -0.64
C GLY A 230 19.98 9.29 0.33
N SER A 231 20.38 8.05 0.08
CA SER A 231 20.14 6.91 0.98
C SER A 231 21.14 6.87 2.12
N THR A 232 20.71 6.36 3.28
CA THR A 232 21.61 6.08 4.42
C THR A 232 22.42 4.80 4.22
N GLY A 233 22.02 3.94 3.27
CA GLY A 233 22.63 2.65 3.01
C GLY A 233 22.83 2.35 1.53
N ILE A 234 23.51 1.23 1.26
CA ILE A 234 23.58 0.64 -0.08
C ILE A 234 22.71 -0.61 -0.06
N PHE A 235 21.74 -0.66 -0.95
CA PHE A 235 20.83 -1.78 -1.12
C PHE A 235 21.03 -2.40 -2.50
N GLU A 236 20.48 -3.60 -2.70
CA GLU A 236 20.58 -4.36 -3.95
C GLU A 236 19.98 -3.58 -5.13
N GLU A 237 18.90 -2.83 -4.86
CA GLU A 237 18.20 -1.96 -5.80
C GLU A 237 19.12 -0.88 -6.37
N HIS A 238 20.10 -0.38 -5.59
CA HIS A 238 21.07 0.61 -6.09
C HIS A 238 22.10 -0.02 -7.05
N ILE A 239 22.47 -1.28 -6.83
CA ILE A 239 23.35 -2.03 -7.74
C ILE A 239 22.59 -2.33 -9.04
N MET A 240 21.34 -2.77 -8.93
CA MET A 240 20.47 -2.98 -10.11
C MET A 240 20.23 -1.69 -10.88
N HIS A 241 20.03 -0.56 -10.20
CA HIS A 241 19.89 0.72 -10.87
C HIS A 241 21.12 1.06 -11.71
N ALA A 242 22.33 0.82 -11.20
CA ALA A 242 23.55 1.03 -11.98
C ALA A 242 23.63 0.10 -13.20
N LEU A 243 23.18 -1.15 -13.06
CA LEU A 243 23.12 -2.11 -14.18
C LEU A 243 22.11 -1.67 -15.25
N VAL A 244 20.96 -1.14 -14.85
CA VAL A 244 19.95 -0.56 -15.75
C VAL A 244 20.50 0.68 -16.47
N GLU A 245 21.15 1.60 -15.74
CA GLU A 245 21.78 2.80 -16.31
C GLU A 245 22.87 2.45 -17.33
N CYS A 246 23.59 1.36 -17.13
CA CYS A 246 24.58 0.84 -18.09
C CYS A 246 23.95 0.07 -19.27
N GLY A 247 22.63 -0.09 -19.33
CA GLY A 247 21.93 -0.83 -20.38
C GLY A 247 22.14 -2.35 -20.35
N ILE A 248 22.56 -2.90 -19.20
CA ILE A 248 22.80 -4.34 -19.02
C ILE A 248 21.48 -5.11 -18.87
N THR A 249 20.47 -4.49 -18.25
CA THR A 249 19.11 -5.01 -18.12
C THR A 249 18.12 -3.86 -18.18
N GLN A 250 16.85 -4.17 -18.47
CA GLN A 250 15.74 -3.22 -18.35
C GLN A 250 14.89 -3.47 -17.09
N ASP A 251 15.06 -4.64 -16.46
CA ASP A 251 14.28 -5.08 -15.32
C ASP A 251 15.10 -5.05 -14.03
N PHE A 252 14.55 -4.39 -13.00
CA PHE A 252 15.13 -4.37 -11.66
C PHE A 252 15.10 -5.74 -10.97
N HIS A 253 14.09 -6.57 -11.30
CA HIS A 253 13.81 -7.86 -10.67
C HIS A 253 13.60 -8.95 -11.73
N GLY A 254 14.52 -9.02 -12.71
CA GLY A 254 14.54 -10.05 -13.75
C GLY A 254 15.68 -11.07 -13.55
N GLU A 255 16.07 -11.76 -14.62
CA GLU A 255 17.07 -12.85 -14.58
C GLU A 255 18.40 -12.45 -13.93
N ILE A 256 18.89 -11.22 -14.18
CA ILE A 256 20.13 -10.72 -13.57
C ILE A 256 19.96 -10.50 -12.07
N TYR A 257 18.79 -10.03 -11.63
CA TYR A 257 18.51 -9.88 -10.21
C TYR A 257 18.53 -11.24 -9.51
N ASP A 258 17.83 -12.22 -10.08
CA ASP A 258 17.78 -13.58 -9.52
C ASP A 258 19.17 -14.23 -9.53
N GLU A 259 19.98 -14.04 -10.58
CA GLU A 259 21.35 -14.54 -10.61
C GLU A 259 22.21 -13.95 -9.48
N LEU A 260 22.07 -12.66 -9.20
CA LEU A 260 22.93 -11.93 -8.27
C LEU A 260 22.45 -11.97 -6.81
N PHE A 261 21.14 -11.96 -6.59
CA PHE A 261 20.55 -11.73 -5.27
C PHE A 261 19.68 -12.87 -4.75
N ASN A 262 19.44 -13.93 -5.53
CA ASN A 262 18.86 -15.17 -4.98
C ASN A 262 19.96 -15.98 -4.25
N PRO A 263 19.86 -16.26 -2.93
CA PRO A 263 20.84 -17.06 -2.20
C PRO A 263 21.05 -18.47 -2.76
N GLU A 264 20.06 -19.03 -3.46
CA GLU A 264 20.15 -20.35 -4.11
C GLU A 264 20.93 -20.32 -5.42
N SER A 265 21.12 -19.14 -6.03
CA SER A 265 21.95 -19.00 -7.22
C SER A 265 23.41 -19.28 -6.89
N PRO A 266 24.10 -20.20 -7.59
CA PRO A 266 25.53 -20.46 -7.38
C PRO A 266 26.41 -19.26 -7.74
N LYS A 267 25.85 -18.28 -8.45
CA LYS A 267 26.52 -17.05 -8.83
C LYS A 267 26.16 -15.89 -7.90
N ASN A 268 25.35 -16.05 -6.86
CA ASN A 268 24.93 -14.90 -6.07
C ASN A 268 26.13 -14.09 -5.52
N ILE A 269 25.93 -12.79 -5.39
CA ILE A 269 26.92 -11.86 -4.83
C ILE A 269 26.55 -11.42 -3.41
N VAL A 270 25.41 -11.87 -2.90
CA VAL A 270 24.83 -11.47 -1.61
C VAL A 270 25.88 -11.53 -0.51
N VAL A 271 25.91 -10.48 0.30
CA VAL A 271 26.67 -10.41 1.54
C VAL A 271 25.69 -9.97 2.60
N GLU A 272 25.31 -10.91 3.47
CA GLU A 272 24.35 -10.63 4.54
C GLU A 272 24.97 -9.65 5.55
N PRO A 273 24.34 -8.48 5.79
CA PRO A 273 24.75 -7.61 6.87
C PRO A 273 24.51 -8.28 8.22
N LYS A 274 25.44 -8.09 9.16
CA LYS A 274 25.25 -8.54 10.54
C LYS A 274 24.44 -7.52 11.30
N PHE A 275 23.12 -7.70 11.35
CA PHE A 275 22.22 -6.85 12.12
C PHE A 275 22.16 -7.25 13.59
N ILE A 276 21.59 -6.36 14.39
CA ILE A 276 21.28 -6.60 15.79
C ILE A 276 20.14 -7.63 15.90
N GLY A 277 20.07 -8.37 17.01
CA GLY A 277 19.05 -9.40 17.22
C GLY A 277 17.62 -8.84 17.28
N VAL A 278 16.64 -9.66 16.89
CA VAL A 278 15.21 -9.28 16.88
C VAL A 278 14.75 -8.80 18.25
N LYS A 279 15.14 -9.50 19.32
CA LYS A 279 14.75 -9.13 20.68
C LYS A 279 15.25 -7.74 21.06
N GLU A 280 16.52 -7.44 20.78
CA GLU A 280 17.12 -6.14 21.08
C GLU A 280 16.48 -5.01 20.27
N VAL A 281 16.06 -5.28 19.03
CA VAL A 281 15.31 -4.32 18.21
C VAL A 281 13.93 -4.03 18.81
N ILE A 282 13.20 -5.06 19.24
CA ILE A 282 11.90 -4.91 19.92
C ILE A 282 12.07 -4.13 21.23
N ASP A 283 13.04 -4.52 22.07
CA ASP A 283 13.35 -3.84 23.33
C ASP A 283 13.69 -2.36 23.10
N ALA A 284 14.42 -2.04 22.02
CA ALA A 284 14.77 -0.66 21.67
C ALA A 284 13.53 0.15 21.26
N ILE A 285 12.63 -0.42 20.45
CA ILE A 285 11.37 0.22 20.06
C ILE A 285 10.52 0.51 21.31
N HIS A 286 10.33 -0.48 22.19
CA HIS A 286 9.59 -0.30 23.44
C HIS A 286 10.27 0.69 24.39
N GLY A 287 11.60 0.67 24.47
CA GLY A 287 12.40 1.63 25.23
C GLY A 287 12.28 3.07 24.69
N ALA A 288 11.99 3.24 23.41
CA ALA A 288 11.60 4.51 22.79
C ALA A 288 10.11 4.84 22.96
N GLY A 289 9.35 4.00 23.67
CA GLY A 289 7.91 4.11 23.90
C GLY A 289 7.06 3.68 22.70
N GLY A 290 7.65 3.08 21.66
CA GLY A 290 6.97 2.71 20.42
C GLY A 290 6.19 1.40 20.51
N ILE A 291 5.59 1.03 19.37
CA ILE A 291 4.89 -0.23 19.11
C ILE A 291 5.74 -1.02 18.11
N ALA A 292 6.08 -2.26 18.43
CA ALA A 292 6.88 -3.13 17.58
C ALA A 292 5.98 -4.09 16.79
N VAL A 293 6.07 -4.07 15.46
CA VAL A 293 5.26 -4.90 14.56
C VAL A 293 6.18 -5.69 13.63
N LEU A 294 5.97 -7.00 13.54
CA LEU A 294 6.68 -7.83 12.56
C LEU A 294 6.26 -7.46 11.14
N ALA A 295 7.21 -7.07 10.30
CA ALA A 295 6.95 -6.73 8.89
C ALA A 295 6.94 -7.99 8.01
N HIS A 296 6.12 -7.94 6.95
CA HIS A 296 6.03 -8.91 5.84
C HIS A 296 6.57 -10.32 6.15
N PRO A 297 5.91 -11.11 7.03
CA PRO A 297 6.47 -12.33 7.61
C PRO A 297 6.97 -13.38 6.61
N TYR A 298 6.41 -13.42 5.41
CA TYR A 298 6.80 -14.38 4.36
C TYR A 298 8.00 -13.93 3.51
N LYS A 299 8.30 -12.62 3.43
CA LYS A 299 9.35 -12.07 2.54
C LYS A 299 10.73 -12.63 2.86
N TYR A 300 11.06 -12.75 4.15
CA TYR A 300 12.32 -13.28 4.66
C TYR A 300 12.18 -14.63 5.38
N ASN A 301 11.05 -15.32 5.16
CA ASN A 301 10.74 -16.60 5.81
C ASN A 301 10.83 -16.52 7.36
N SER A 302 10.19 -15.49 7.92
CA SER A 302 10.12 -15.21 9.36
C SER A 302 9.04 -16.04 10.06
N VAL A 303 8.10 -16.64 9.32
CA VAL A 303 6.97 -17.43 9.86
C VAL A 303 7.41 -18.52 10.86
N PRO A 304 8.47 -19.31 10.61
CA PRO A 304 8.92 -20.32 11.58
C PRO A 304 9.36 -19.74 12.94
N GLY A 305 9.65 -18.44 13.02
CA GLY A 305 10.07 -17.76 14.24
C GLY A 305 8.95 -17.03 14.99
N LEU A 306 7.71 -17.06 14.51
CA LEU A 306 6.60 -16.25 15.03
C LEU A 306 6.43 -16.38 16.55
N ASP A 307 6.35 -17.60 17.07
CA ASP A 307 6.13 -17.84 18.51
C ASP A 307 7.26 -17.24 19.35
N ARG A 308 8.50 -17.29 18.87
CA ARG A 308 9.64 -16.64 19.53
C ARG A 308 9.52 -15.12 19.51
N TYR A 309 9.09 -14.54 18.39
CA TYR A 309 8.92 -13.09 18.30
C TYR A 309 7.79 -12.60 19.20
N VAL A 310 6.74 -13.40 19.39
CA VAL A 310 5.69 -13.17 20.40
C VAL A 310 6.26 -13.22 21.81
N GLU A 311 7.10 -14.21 22.12
CA GLU A 311 7.82 -14.27 23.40
C GLU A 311 8.77 -13.07 23.62
N TYR A 312 9.38 -12.55 22.55
CA TYR A 312 10.19 -11.33 22.60
C TYR A 312 9.34 -10.06 22.77
N GLY A 313 8.04 -10.14 22.50
CA GLY A 313 7.08 -9.08 22.80
C GLY A 313 6.65 -8.23 21.61
N ILE A 314 6.63 -8.75 20.37
CA ILE A 314 5.98 -8.01 19.28
C ILE A 314 4.53 -7.67 19.67
N ASP A 315 4.09 -6.47 19.29
CA ASP A 315 2.73 -5.97 19.55
C ASP A 315 1.78 -6.25 18.37
N GLY A 316 2.33 -6.50 17.18
CA GLY A 316 1.57 -6.66 15.96
C GLY A 316 2.31 -7.38 14.83
N ILE A 317 1.56 -7.67 13.77
CA ILE A 317 2.05 -8.30 12.54
C ILE A 317 1.47 -7.56 11.33
N GLU A 318 2.30 -7.38 10.31
CA GLU A 318 1.86 -6.95 8.98
C GLU A 318 1.17 -8.10 8.26
N VAL A 319 -0.13 -7.94 8.06
CA VAL A 319 -1.00 -8.91 7.41
C VAL A 319 -1.09 -8.62 5.92
N TRP A 320 -1.50 -7.40 5.55
CA TRP A 320 -1.74 -7.01 4.15
C TRP A 320 -0.51 -6.34 3.55
N CYS A 321 0.26 -7.08 2.75
CA CYS A 321 1.43 -6.56 2.04
C CYS A 321 1.63 -7.29 0.70
N PRO A 322 2.39 -6.72 -0.26
CA PRO A 322 2.55 -7.29 -1.60
C PRO A 322 3.24 -8.65 -1.65
N SER A 323 4.06 -8.95 -0.63
CA SER A 323 4.78 -10.21 -0.52
C SER A 323 3.93 -11.37 0.00
N SER A 324 2.66 -11.14 0.34
CA SER A 324 1.76 -12.15 0.91
C SER A 324 0.57 -12.42 0.00
N SER A 325 0.36 -13.70 -0.33
CA SER A 325 -0.85 -14.17 -1.03
C SER A 325 -2.11 -14.01 -0.16
N GLU A 326 -3.30 -14.09 -0.73
CA GLU A 326 -4.55 -14.01 0.04
C GLU A 326 -4.65 -15.10 1.14
N GLU A 327 -4.14 -16.31 0.87
CA GLU A 327 -4.07 -17.40 1.84
C GLU A 327 -3.12 -17.07 3.00
N GLN A 328 -1.94 -16.53 2.67
CA GLN A 328 -0.94 -16.09 3.63
C GLN A 328 -1.44 -14.91 4.48
N GLN A 329 -2.18 -13.97 3.88
CA GLN A 329 -2.84 -12.88 4.61
C GLN A 329 -3.88 -13.43 5.59
N LYS A 330 -4.68 -14.42 5.17
CA LYS A 330 -5.66 -15.06 6.06
C LYS A 330 -4.96 -15.79 7.22
N ASP A 331 -3.88 -16.52 6.95
CA ASP A 331 -3.08 -17.22 7.96
C ASP A 331 -2.54 -16.24 9.02
N MET A 332 -1.89 -15.15 8.59
CA MET A 332 -1.36 -14.14 9.51
C MET A 332 -2.46 -13.40 10.28
N LEU A 333 -3.62 -13.17 9.67
CA LEU A 333 -4.76 -12.58 10.37
C LEU A 333 -5.32 -13.51 11.45
N ASP A 334 -5.42 -14.81 11.16
CA ASP A 334 -5.88 -15.82 12.11
C ASP A 334 -4.85 -15.98 13.26
N TYR A 335 -3.56 -15.97 12.94
CA TYR A 335 -2.46 -15.96 13.92
C TYR A 335 -2.48 -14.71 14.82
N ALA A 336 -2.65 -13.53 14.24
CA ALA A 336 -2.73 -12.28 15.01
C ALA A 336 -3.90 -12.30 15.99
N LYS A 337 -5.06 -12.82 15.58
CA LYS A 337 -6.23 -12.95 16.46
C LYS A 337 -6.00 -13.93 17.61
N SER A 338 -5.40 -15.09 17.35
CA SER A 338 -5.17 -16.10 18.39
C SER A 338 -4.18 -15.61 19.45
N HIS A 339 -3.21 -14.77 19.07
CA HIS A 339 -2.20 -14.20 19.96
C HIS A 339 -2.53 -12.78 20.46
N LYS A 340 -3.70 -12.22 20.08
CA LYS A 340 -4.15 -10.85 20.43
C LYS A 340 -3.16 -9.76 19.98
N LEU A 341 -2.53 -9.98 18.83
CA LEU A 341 -1.64 -9.03 18.18
C LEU A 341 -2.44 -8.05 17.31
N LEU A 342 -1.89 -6.86 17.14
CA LEU A 342 -2.39 -5.89 16.17
C LEU A 342 -2.15 -6.39 14.74
N ALA A 343 -3.09 -6.15 13.84
CA ALA A 343 -2.90 -6.35 12.41
C ALA A 343 -2.67 -5.00 11.73
N ILE A 344 -1.67 -4.91 10.87
CA ILE A 344 -1.45 -3.72 10.02
C ILE A 344 -1.26 -4.14 8.56
N GLY A 345 -1.33 -3.17 7.67
CA GLY A 345 -1.08 -3.36 6.25
C GLY A 345 -0.42 -2.13 5.63
N GLY A 346 0.38 -2.39 4.61
CA GLY A 346 1.04 -1.35 3.85
C GLY A 346 1.61 -1.87 2.55
N SER A 347 1.93 -0.95 1.66
CA SER A 347 2.33 -1.27 0.29
C SER A 347 3.79 -1.70 0.16
N ASP A 348 4.61 -1.55 1.19
CA ASP A 348 6.08 -1.69 1.13
C ASP A 348 6.66 -0.90 -0.07
N PHE A 349 6.04 0.24 -0.40
CA PHE A 349 6.28 0.93 -1.66
C PHE A 349 7.68 1.55 -1.73
N SER A 350 8.42 1.20 -2.79
CA SER A 350 9.78 1.67 -3.07
C SER A 350 9.95 2.35 -4.44
N GLY A 351 8.86 2.79 -5.06
CA GLY A 351 8.89 3.50 -6.34
C GLY A 351 9.21 2.56 -7.51
N MET A 352 10.17 2.95 -8.37
CA MET A 352 10.55 2.11 -9.53
C MET A 352 11.26 0.81 -9.13
N TYR A 353 11.68 0.69 -7.87
CA TYR A 353 12.39 -0.48 -7.38
C TYR A 353 11.47 -1.57 -6.82
N ASN A 354 10.15 -1.44 -6.95
CA ASN A 354 9.21 -2.47 -6.51
C ASN A 354 9.45 -3.79 -7.27
N ARG A 355 9.31 -4.93 -6.57
CA ARG A 355 9.33 -6.29 -7.18
C ARG A 355 8.12 -6.58 -8.08
N GLY A 356 7.13 -5.69 -8.11
CA GLY A 356 5.95 -5.80 -8.95
C GLY A 356 5.20 -4.48 -9.06
N THR A 357 4.07 -4.48 -9.77
CA THR A 357 3.24 -3.30 -9.95
C THR A 357 2.45 -3.00 -8.68
N VAL A 358 3.07 -2.27 -7.76
CA VAL A 358 2.45 -1.77 -6.52
C VAL A 358 2.64 -0.26 -6.39
N SER A 359 1.68 0.39 -5.77
CA SER A 359 1.68 1.81 -5.45
C SER A 359 1.08 2.03 -4.06
N ILE A 360 1.30 3.23 -3.53
CA ILE A 360 0.80 3.61 -2.21
C ILE A 360 -0.72 3.41 -2.15
N GLY A 361 -1.18 2.74 -1.10
CA GLY A 361 -2.59 2.44 -0.87
C GLY A 361 -3.16 1.31 -1.72
N ASP A 362 -2.35 0.52 -2.43
CA ASP A 362 -2.83 -0.76 -3.00
C ASP A 362 -3.06 -1.81 -1.89
N PHE A 363 -2.24 -1.75 -0.84
CA PHE A 363 -2.40 -2.55 0.38
C PHE A 363 -2.69 -1.58 1.53
N ASN A 364 -3.88 -1.69 2.11
CA ASN A 364 -4.33 -0.78 3.16
C ASN A 364 -4.48 -1.51 4.50
N THR A 365 -4.22 -0.78 5.57
CA THR A 365 -4.72 -1.14 6.91
C THR A 365 -6.21 -0.78 6.97
N PRO A 366 -7.13 -1.73 7.28
CA PRO A 366 -8.53 -1.40 7.48
C PRO A 366 -8.70 -0.39 8.62
N ALA A 367 -9.72 0.47 8.50
CA ALA A 367 -9.93 1.56 9.46
C ALA A 367 -10.11 1.08 10.91
N ALA A 368 -10.67 -0.11 11.12
CA ALA A 368 -10.82 -0.70 12.45
C ALA A 368 -9.47 -1.08 13.06
N ASP A 369 -8.58 -1.69 12.27
CA ASP A 369 -7.23 -2.09 12.68
C ASP A 369 -6.33 -0.86 12.91
N PHE A 370 -6.44 0.17 12.07
CA PHE A 370 -5.75 1.44 12.30
C PHE A 370 -6.21 2.13 13.59
N LYS A 371 -7.51 2.06 13.89
CA LYS A 371 -8.04 2.53 15.17
C LYS A 371 -7.50 1.71 16.34
N ALA A 372 -7.42 0.38 16.20
CA ALA A 372 -6.86 -0.49 17.23
C ALA A 372 -5.39 -0.15 17.54
N LEU A 373 -4.57 0.10 16.51
CA LEU A 373 -3.18 0.58 16.68
C LEU A 373 -3.13 1.89 17.48
N SER A 374 -4.00 2.85 17.14
CA SER A 374 -4.09 4.15 17.82
C SER A 374 -4.56 4.03 19.29
N ASP A 375 -5.59 3.21 19.53
CA ASP A 375 -6.11 2.93 20.86
C ASP A 375 -5.06 2.21 21.74
N TYR A 376 -4.30 1.27 21.15
CA TYR A 376 -3.21 0.58 21.81
C TYR A 376 -2.11 1.56 22.26
N LYS A 377 -1.72 2.49 21.38
CA LYS A 377 -0.77 3.54 21.75
C LYS A 377 -1.29 4.41 22.91
N ALA A 378 -2.57 4.76 22.89
CA ALA A 378 -3.18 5.54 23.97
C ALA A 378 -3.21 4.75 25.30
N MET A 379 -3.42 3.44 25.25
CA MET A 379 -3.33 2.56 26.41
C MET A 379 -1.90 2.53 26.98
N LEU A 380 -0.88 2.35 26.14
CA LEU A 380 0.52 2.37 26.58
C LEU A 380 0.87 3.68 27.31
N LYS A 381 0.45 4.83 26.76
CA LYS A 381 0.65 6.14 27.40
C LYS A 381 -0.04 6.29 28.75
N LYS A 382 -1.18 5.63 28.96
CA LYS A 382 -1.88 5.63 30.26
C LYS A 382 -1.20 4.74 31.29
N ARG A 383 -0.57 3.64 30.86
CA ARG A 383 0.18 2.72 31.75
C ARG A 383 1.52 3.27 32.20
N ALA A 384 2.13 4.16 31.40
CA ALA A 384 3.41 4.79 31.71
C ALA A 384 3.29 6.02 32.64
N LYS A 385 2.06 6.49 32.91
CA LYS A 385 1.74 7.54 33.88
C LYS A 385 1.29 6.90 35.18
#